data_AF-A0A8H4TSM0-F1
#
_entry.id   AF-A0A8H4TSM0-F1
#
_cell.length_a   1.000
_cell.length_b   1.000
_cell.length_c   1.000
_cell.angle_alpha   90.00
_cell.angle_beta   90.00
_cell.angle_gamma   90.00
#
_symmetry.space_group_name_H-M   'P 1'
#
loop_
_entity.id
_entity.type
_entity.pdbx_description
1 polymer ?
#
loop_
_entity_poly.entity_id
_entity_poly.type
_entity_poly.pdbx_seq_one_letter_code
_entity_poly.pdbx_strand_id
1 'polypeptide(L)'
;MSPQPTQITLTPAELTSQKISSHNLQSAIEALHRDGLVVLSNAVSTGHLDKLNERMVPEAKTLYERSSTHRNFGAKTGNIQQEPVLEKDYVFQDVVANPFALQVVE
;
A
#
# COMPACT_ATOMS: atom_id res chain seq x y z
N MET A 1 -16.06 -15.75 15.03
CA MET A 1 -15.15 -15.36 13.93
C MET A 1 -14.79 -13.91 14.13
N SER A 2 -13.51 -13.55 14.04
CA SER A 2 -13.10 -12.14 14.10
C SER A 2 -13.61 -11.41 12.85
N PRO A 3 -14.02 -10.14 12.95
CA PRO A 3 -14.40 -9.36 11.77
C PRO A 3 -13.22 -9.29 10.80
N GLN A 4 -13.53 -9.42 9.51
CA GLN A 4 -12.55 -9.33 8.42
C GLN A 4 -12.82 -8.06 7.61
N PRO A 5 -11.78 -7.36 7.13
CA PRO A 5 -11.96 -6.24 6.22
C PRO A 5 -12.67 -6.68 4.93
N THR A 6 -13.50 -5.81 4.36
CA THR A 6 -14.01 -6.04 3.01
C THR A 6 -12.84 -6.03 2.02
N GLN A 7 -12.74 -7.07 1.21
CA GLN A 7 -11.67 -7.25 0.23
C GLN A 7 -12.25 -7.25 -1.19
N ILE A 8 -11.74 -6.35 -2.02
CA ILE A 8 -12.08 -6.24 -3.44
C ILE A 8 -10.86 -6.71 -4.24
N THR A 9 -11.04 -7.74 -5.07
CA THR A 9 -9.97 -8.22 -5.95
C THR A 9 -10.13 -7.62 -7.33
N LEU A 10 -9.15 -6.82 -7.75
CA LEU A 10 -9.17 -6.17 -9.05
C LEU A 10 -8.98 -7.22 -10.17
N THR A 11 -9.91 -7.19 -11.11
CA THR A 11 -9.94 -8.11 -12.25
C THR A 11 -8.91 -7.72 -13.31
N PRO A 12 -8.50 -8.63 -14.21
CA PRO A 12 -7.63 -8.29 -15.33
C PRO A 12 -8.14 -7.13 -16.21
N ALA A 13 -9.47 -7.02 -16.37
CA ALA A 13 -10.10 -5.93 -17.12
C ALA A 13 -9.95 -4.58 -16.40
N GLU A 14 -10.15 -4.55 -15.08
CA GLU A 14 -9.94 -3.35 -14.26
C GLU A 14 -8.45 -2.96 -14.24
N LEU A 15 -7.54 -3.94 -14.15
CA LEU A 15 -6.09 -3.69 -14.26
C LEU A 15 -5.72 -3.06 -15.59
N THR A 16 -6.20 -3.64 -16.70
CA THR A 16 -5.89 -3.16 -18.05
C THR A 16 -6.46 -1.77 -18.30
N SER A 17 -7.67 -1.50 -17.81
CA SER A 17 -8.35 -0.21 -18.01
C SER A 17 -7.96 0.86 -16.99
N GLN A 18 -7.29 0.47 -15.90
CA GLN A 18 -7.03 1.30 -14.72
C GLN A 18 -8.31 1.92 -14.12
N LYS A 19 -9.45 1.25 -14.29
CA LYS A 19 -10.77 1.70 -13.80
C LYS A 19 -11.43 0.61 -12.99
N ILE A 20 -11.93 0.96 -11.81
CA ILE A 20 -12.74 0.04 -11.00
C ILE A 20 -14.13 -0.03 -11.61
N SER A 21 -14.69 -1.24 -11.72
CA SER A 21 -16.09 -1.40 -12.12
C SER A 21 -17.04 -0.75 -11.11
N SER A 22 -18.18 -0.25 -11.55
CA SER A 22 -19.13 0.44 -10.66
C SER A 22 -19.55 -0.40 -9.45
N HIS A 23 -19.70 -1.72 -9.64
CA HIS A 23 -20.00 -2.66 -8.55
C HIS A 23 -18.89 -2.75 -7.50
N ASN A 24 -17.64 -2.90 -7.93
CA ASN A 24 -16.49 -2.97 -7.03
C ASN A 24 -16.23 -1.62 -6.36
N LEU A 25 -16.43 -0.51 -7.08
CA LEU A 25 -16.25 0.83 -6.55
C LEU A 25 -17.27 1.13 -5.45
N GLN A 26 -18.55 0.81 -5.69
CA GLN A 26 -19.59 0.94 -4.68
C GLN A 26 -19.24 0.12 -3.42
N SER A 27 -18.86 -1.14 -3.60
CA SER A 27 -18.48 -2.02 -2.49
C SER A 27 -17.27 -1.48 -1.71
N ALA A 28 -16.30 -0.87 -2.40
CA ALA A 28 -15.13 -0.28 -1.78
C ALA A 28 -15.47 0.96 -0.93
N ILE A 29 -16.30 1.87 -1.48
CA ILE A 29 -16.74 3.09 -0.79
C ILE A 29 -17.61 2.74 0.43
N GLU A 30 -18.55 1.81 0.27
CA GLU A 30 -19.40 1.35 1.38
C GLU A 30 -18.59 0.75 2.52
N ALA A 31 -17.58 -0.07 2.20
CA ALA A 31 -16.67 -0.64 3.20
C ALA A 31 -15.85 0.43 3.90
N LEU A 32 -15.28 1.38 3.14
CA LEU A 32 -14.49 2.47 3.72
C LEU A 32 -15.34 3.34 4.66
N HIS A 33 -16.58 3.66 4.28
CA HIS A 33 -17.49 4.45 5.11
C HIS A 33 -17.98 3.71 6.36
N ARG A 34 -18.33 2.43 6.23
CA ARG A 34 -18.91 1.63 7.33
C ARG A 34 -17.84 1.14 8.31
N ASP A 35 -16.74 0.66 7.77
CA ASP A 35 -15.72 -0.09 8.53
C ASP A 35 -14.43 0.73 8.75
N GLY A 36 -14.28 1.87 8.05
CA GLY A 36 -13.06 2.68 8.08
C GLY A 36 -11.88 2.05 7.33
N LEU A 37 -12.10 0.94 6.62
CA LEU A 37 -11.05 0.15 5.96
C LEU A 37 -11.62 -0.66 4.79
N VAL A 38 -10.87 -0.70 3.69
CA VAL A 38 -11.08 -1.61 2.56
C VAL A 38 -9.74 -2.13 2.06
N VAL A 39 -9.70 -3.38 1.59
CA VAL A 39 -8.50 -3.98 0.97
C VAL A 39 -8.72 -4.09 -0.54
N LEU A 40 -7.89 -3.39 -1.32
CA LEU A 40 -7.80 -3.60 -2.78
C LEU A 40 -6.70 -4.61 -3.08
N SER A 41 -7.09 -5.84 -3.40
CA SER A 41 -6.16 -6.89 -3.80
C SER A 41 -5.79 -6.75 -5.27
N ASN A 42 -4.53 -7.09 -5.58
CA ASN A 42 -3.97 -7.02 -6.94
C ASN A 42 -3.81 -5.58 -7.48
N ALA A 43 -3.76 -4.57 -6.60
CA ALA A 43 -3.65 -3.15 -7.00
C ALA A 43 -2.23 -2.69 -7.34
N VAL A 44 -1.21 -3.47 -6.96
CA VAL A 44 0.22 -3.13 -7.14
C VAL A 44 0.94 -4.32 -7.76
N SER A 45 1.84 -4.06 -8.69
CA SER A 45 2.72 -5.07 -9.29
C SER A 45 3.64 -5.69 -8.22
N THR A 46 3.65 -7.02 -8.13
CA THR A 46 4.59 -7.73 -7.23
C THR A 46 6.04 -7.47 -7.62
N GLY A 47 6.35 -7.29 -8.90
CA GLY A 47 7.71 -6.96 -9.35
C GLY A 47 8.19 -5.59 -8.89
N HIS A 48 7.28 -4.60 -8.78
CA HIS A 48 7.61 -3.30 -8.19
C HIS A 48 7.84 -3.43 -6.69
N LEU A 49 7.02 -4.23 -5.99
CA LEU A 49 7.20 -4.52 -4.56
C LEU A 49 8.52 -5.23 -4.28
N ASP A 50 8.89 -6.23 -5.08
CA ASP A 50 10.16 -6.97 -4.94
C ASP A 50 11.35 -6.03 -5.12
N LYS A 51 11.32 -5.17 -6.15
CA LYS A 51 12.38 -4.19 -6.40
C LYS A 51 12.50 -3.16 -5.27
N LEU A 52 11.39 -2.64 -4.76
CA LEU A 52 11.38 -1.75 -3.59
C LEU A 52 11.93 -2.47 -2.34
N ASN A 53 11.50 -3.71 -2.11
CA ASN A 53 11.93 -4.50 -0.96
C ASN A 53 13.46 -4.70 -0.95
N GLU A 54 14.03 -5.12 -2.08
CA GLU A 54 15.47 -5.31 -2.23
C GLU A 54 16.27 -4.04 -1.90
N ARG A 55 15.77 -2.88 -2.34
CA ARG A 55 16.41 -1.57 -2.09
C ARG A 55 16.20 -1.04 -0.67
N MET A 56 15.04 -1.25 -0.07
CA MET A 56 14.67 -0.64 1.22
C MET A 56 15.13 -1.45 2.42
N VAL A 57 15.19 -2.79 2.32
CA VAL A 57 15.51 -3.67 3.47
C VAL A 57 16.92 -3.47 4.03
N PRO A 58 17.99 -3.34 3.23
CA PRO A 58 19.33 -3.08 3.77
C PRO A 58 19.39 -1.80 4.60
N GLU A 59 18.77 -0.73 4.10
CA GLU A 59 18.66 0.55 4.79
C GLU A 59 17.81 0.45 6.05
N ALA A 60 16.69 -0.28 6.02
CA ALA A 60 15.85 -0.55 7.18
C ALA A 60 16.66 -1.17 8.33
N LYS A 61 17.55 -2.14 8.03
CA LYS A 61 18.43 -2.76 9.03
C LYS A 61 19.39 -1.73 9.64
N THR A 62 20.04 -0.92 8.81
CA THR A 62 20.93 0.15 9.28
C THR A 62 20.18 1.21 10.10
N LEU A 63 18.93 1.53 9.77
CA LEU A 63 18.08 2.43 10.56
C LEU A 63 17.67 1.78 11.88
N TYR A 64 17.35 0.49 11.88
CA TYR A 64 16.97 -0.22 13.08
C TYR A 64 18.08 -0.27 14.15
N GLU A 65 19.33 -0.40 13.73
CA GLU A 65 20.50 -0.41 14.63
C GLU A 65 20.84 0.97 15.20
N ARG A 66 20.41 2.05 14.55
CA ARG A 66 20.65 3.42 15.00
C ARG A 66 19.74 3.80 16.16
N SER A 67 20.32 4.15 17.31
CA SER A 67 19.58 4.61 18.50
C SER A 67 18.82 5.92 18.28
N SER A 68 19.26 6.74 17.33
CA SER A 68 18.62 8.01 16.97
C SER A 68 17.43 7.86 16.02
N THR A 69 17.17 6.67 15.48
CA THR A 69 16.07 6.45 14.54
C THR A 69 14.73 6.66 15.22
N HIS A 70 13.86 7.46 14.61
CA HIS A 70 12.51 7.67 15.11
C HIS A 70 11.72 6.35 15.09
N ARG A 71 10.99 6.07 16.17
CA ARG A 71 10.18 4.86 16.33
C ARG A 71 8.73 5.23 16.63
N ASN A 72 7.85 4.87 15.70
CA ASN A 72 6.42 5.10 15.83
C ASN A 72 5.88 4.34 17.05
N PHE A 73 5.17 5.07 17.92
CA PHE A 73 4.60 4.55 19.18
C PHE A 73 5.64 4.09 20.22
N GLY A 74 6.88 4.58 20.14
CA GLY A 74 7.89 4.46 21.19
C GLY A 74 8.97 3.40 20.93
N ALA A 75 10.06 3.46 21.71
CA ALA A 75 11.27 2.69 21.41
C ALA A 75 11.13 1.17 21.47
N LYS A 76 10.11 0.65 22.18
CA LYS A 76 9.89 -0.79 22.37
C LYS A 76 9.18 -1.46 21.19
N THR A 77 8.61 -0.71 20.25
CA THR A 77 7.72 -1.25 19.22
C THR A 77 8.44 -1.89 18.04
N GLY A 78 9.71 -1.56 17.83
CA GLY A 78 10.43 -1.96 16.62
C GLY A 78 10.04 -1.16 15.36
N ASN A 79 9.00 -0.33 15.41
CA ASN A 79 8.41 0.38 14.26
C ASN A 79 9.24 1.58 13.82
N ILE A 80 10.36 1.34 13.13
CA ILE A 80 11.20 2.42 12.59
C ILE A 80 10.44 3.26 11.56
N GLN A 81 10.74 4.55 11.52
CA GLN A 81 10.37 5.41 10.41
C GLN A 81 11.49 5.37 9.36
N GLN A 82 11.12 5.00 8.13
CA GLN A 82 12.00 4.98 6.97
C GLN A 82 11.33 5.79 5.85
N GLU A 83 12.12 6.66 5.21
CA GLU A 83 11.66 7.46 4.09
C GLU A 83 11.53 6.63 2.81
N PRO A 84 10.64 7.02 1.87
CA PRO A 84 10.52 6.36 0.58
C PRO A 84 11.77 6.56 -0.30
N VAL A 85 11.98 5.65 -1.25
CA VAL A 85 13.09 5.73 -2.21
C VAL A 85 12.77 6.78 -3.28
N LEU A 86 13.60 7.82 -3.41
CA LEU A 86 13.41 8.93 -4.36
C LEU A 86 14.19 8.76 -5.67
N GLU A 87 14.89 7.64 -5.83
CA GLU A 87 15.61 7.30 -7.06
C GLU A 87 14.61 7.04 -8.19
N LYS A 88 14.88 7.60 -9.37
CA LYS A 88 13.96 7.57 -10.53
C LYS A 88 13.42 6.17 -10.85
N ASP A 89 14.27 5.15 -10.73
CA ASP A 89 13.92 3.76 -11.09
C ASP A 89 13.08 3.03 -10.03
N TYR A 90 12.72 3.72 -8.93
CA TYR A 90 11.92 3.20 -7.82
C TYR A 90 10.60 3.97 -7.60
N VAL A 91 10.31 4.94 -8.46
CA VAL A 91 9.04 5.69 -8.43
C VAL A 91 8.05 5.05 -9.40
N PHE A 92 7.17 4.19 -8.86
CA PHE A 92 6.16 3.48 -9.65
C PHE A 92 4.79 4.13 -9.51
N GLN A 93 4.07 4.32 -10.62
CA GLN A 93 2.73 4.92 -10.63
C GLN A 93 1.76 4.12 -9.75
N ASP A 94 1.78 2.79 -9.83
CA ASP A 94 0.91 1.92 -9.04
C ASP A 94 1.22 1.91 -7.53
N VAL A 95 2.30 2.57 -7.10
CA VAL A 95 2.62 2.78 -5.68
C VAL A 95 2.33 4.22 -5.25
N VAL A 96 2.91 5.21 -5.95
CA VAL A 96 2.86 6.62 -5.52
C VAL A 96 1.56 7.32 -5.95
N ALA A 97 0.96 6.90 -7.05
CA ALA A 97 -0.23 7.50 -7.65
C ALA A 97 -1.18 6.40 -8.15
N ASN A 98 -1.48 5.43 -7.27
CA ASN A 98 -2.25 4.24 -7.63
C ASN A 98 -3.64 4.64 -8.17
N PRO A 99 -3.98 4.30 -9.43
CA PRO A 99 -5.23 4.76 -10.04
C PRO A 99 -6.47 4.18 -9.36
N PHE A 100 -6.38 3.00 -8.76
CA PHE A 100 -7.48 2.36 -8.06
C PHE A 100 -7.71 2.98 -6.69
N ALA A 101 -6.63 3.25 -5.94
CA ALA A 101 -6.73 3.95 -4.67
C ALA A 101 -7.36 5.33 -4.86
N LEU A 102 -6.91 6.08 -5.87
CA LEU A 102 -7.44 7.41 -6.20
C LEU A 102 -8.95 7.39 -6.45
N GLN A 103 -9.46 6.42 -7.22
CA GLN A 103 -10.90 6.28 -7.48
C GLN A 103 -11.74 5.97 -6.24
N VAL A 104 -11.15 5.38 -5.20
CA VAL A 104 -11.85 5.06 -3.94
C VAL A 104 -11.87 6.26 -2.98
N VAL A 105 -10.85 7.12 -3.03
CA VAL A 105 -10.69 8.24 -2.07
C VAL A 105 -11.11 9.61 -2.60
N GLU A 106 -11.26 9.80 -3.92
CA GLU A 106 -11.73 11.03 -4.59
C GLU A 106 -13.04 10.81 -5.34
#